data_AF-A0A7V6IUI9-F1
#
_entry.id   AF-A0A7V6IUI9-F1
#
_cell.length_a   1.000
_cell.length_b   1.000
_cell.length_c   1.000
_cell.angle_alpha   90.00
_cell.angle_beta   90.00
_cell.angle_gamma   90.00
#
_symmetry.space_group_name_H-M   'P 1'
#
loop_
_entity.id
_entity.type
_entity.pdbx_description
1 polymer ?
#
loop_
_entity_poly.entity_id
_entity_poly.type
_entity_poly.pdbx_seq_one_letter_code
_entity_poly.pdbx_strand_id
1 'polypeptide(L)'
;MGKIIFLEDKKLKEKFYNSISKALLLTSVSISDTKTRIFAISFGYGRTLLKQDVCEERFGIITALNIIDKDTIRSIDKIDIGRDLKSSTESMPKLASMDQFGFDHESELLNKITGKSIENFIEGNVSGKDAFTASIEANISNIDDVLKDLYQYFLSDKYKDHFDWIDQITPIKNKDLIKKLDTEMLNLILNRDPTFWAAVPENINWEDIKGF
;
A
#
# COMPACT_ATOMS: atom_id res chain seq x y z
N MET A 1 4.34 1.42 -17.59
CA MET A 1 5.73 1.72 -17.93
C MET A 1 6.35 0.55 -18.68
N GLY A 2 6.52 0.70 -19.99
CA GLY A 2 6.85 -0.40 -20.90
C GLY A 2 8.32 -0.43 -21.33
N LYS A 3 8.81 -1.62 -21.65
CA LYS A 3 10.08 -1.80 -22.37
C LYS A 3 9.80 -1.98 -23.87
N ILE A 4 10.70 -1.39 -24.67
CA ILE A 4 10.71 -1.46 -26.13
C ILE A 4 11.62 -2.62 -26.54
N ILE A 5 11.12 -3.47 -27.45
CA ILE A 5 11.86 -4.57 -28.07
C ILE A 5 11.79 -4.37 -29.59
N PHE A 6 12.94 -4.44 -30.25
CA PHE A 6 13.03 -4.42 -31.72
C PHE A 6 12.68 -5.80 -32.27
N LEU A 7 11.73 -5.83 -33.22
CA LEU A 7 11.20 -7.06 -33.79
C LEU A 7 11.41 -7.02 -35.32
N GLU A 8 12.06 -8.04 -35.88
CA GLU A 8 12.45 -8.10 -37.32
C GLU A 8 11.33 -8.55 -38.27
N ASP A 9 10.20 -9.03 -37.76
CA ASP A 9 9.17 -9.68 -38.57
C ASP A 9 8.00 -8.73 -38.92
N LYS A 10 7.82 -8.43 -40.20
CA LYS A 10 6.72 -7.57 -40.71
C LYS A 10 5.32 -8.18 -40.51
N LYS A 11 5.20 -9.46 -40.11
CA LYS A 11 3.91 -10.17 -39.93
C LYS A 11 3.52 -10.43 -38.46
N LEU A 12 3.96 -9.57 -37.54
CA LEU A 12 3.67 -9.71 -36.10
C LEU A 12 2.25 -9.34 -35.66
N LYS A 13 1.44 -8.67 -36.50
CA LYS A 13 0.11 -8.18 -36.11
C LYS A 13 -0.90 -9.29 -35.74
N GLU A 14 -0.68 -10.53 -36.15
CA GLU A 14 -1.71 -11.59 -36.06
C GLU A 14 -1.42 -12.65 -34.98
N LYS A 15 -0.34 -12.51 -34.19
CA LYS A 15 0.12 -13.60 -33.29
C LYS A 15 0.33 -13.22 -31.82
N PHE A 16 -0.12 -12.05 -31.37
CA PHE A 16 -0.06 -11.69 -29.95
C PHE A 16 -1.41 -11.89 -29.27
N TYR A 17 -1.50 -12.94 -28.45
CA TYR A 17 -2.56 -13.12 -27.48
C TYR A 17 -1.94 -13.00 -26.08
N ASN A 18 -2.17 -11.87 -25.42
CA ASN A 18 -2.05 -11.78 -23.96
C ASN A 18 -3.45 -11.59 -23.39
N SER A 19 -4.01 -12.67 -22.82
CA SER A 19 -5.35 -12.68 -22.20
C SER A 19 -5.31 -12.43 -20.70
N ILE A 20 -4.12 -12.23 -20.10
CA ILE A 20 -3.96 -12.06 -18.66
C ILE A 20 -3.57 -10.61 -18.37
N SER A 21 -4.44 -9.89 -17.67
CA SER A 21 -4.23 -8.53 -17.18
C SER A 21 -3.30 -8.49 -15.96
N LYS A 22 -2.17 -9.21 -16.00
CA LYS A 22 -1.16 -9.25 -14.93
C LYS A 22 0.23 -9.06 -15.53
N ALA A 23 0.91 -7.99 -15.14
CA ALA A 23 2.32 -7.83 -15.42
C ALA A 23 3.03 -7.20 -14.22
N LEU A 24 4.30 -7.52 -14.05
CA LEU A 24 5.15 -6.99 -13.00
C LEU A 24 6.50 -6.63 -13.60
N LEU A 25 6.93 -5.39 -13.41
CA LEU A 25 8.25 -4.92 -13.78
C LEU A 25 9.10 -4.83 -12.50
N LEU A 26 10.13 -5.68 -12.41
CA LEU A 26 11.14 -5.58 -11.38
C LEU A 26 12.29 -4.72 -11.89
N THR A 27 12.69 -3.72 -11.12
CA THR A 27 13.86 -2.88 -11.41
C THR A 27 14.71 -2.70 -10.16
N SER A 28 16.02 -2.69 -10.35
CA SER A 28 17.00 -2.45 -9.28
C SER A 28 17.51 -1.04 -9.40
N VAL A 29 17.30 -0.23 -8.37
CA VAL A 29 17.64 1.19 -8.34
C VAL A 29 18.75 1.41 -7.31
N SER A 30 19.86 2.00 -7.75
CA SER A 30 20.94 2.42 -6.86
C SER A 30 20.52 3.71 -6.13
N ILE A 31 20.38 3.61 -4.82
CA ILE A 31 20.02 4.73 -3.93
C ILE A 31 21.28 5.49 -3.49
N SER A 32 22.39 4.78 -3.30
CA SER A 32 23.71 5.34 -3.01
C SER A 32 24.78 4.39 -3.55
N ASP A 33 26.06 4.80 -3.53
CA ASP A 33 27.20 4.02 -4.04
C ASP A 33 27.28 2.59 -3.46
N THR A 34 26.70 2.34 -2.29
CA THR A 34 26.74 1.05 -1.59
C THR A 34 25.36 0.40 -1.40
N LYS A 35 24.27 1.07 -1.80
CA LYS A 35 22.90 0.63 -1.47
C LYS A 35 22.01 0.58 -2.69
N THR A 36 21.57 -0.63 -3.03
CA THR A 36 20.57 -0.89 -4.07
C THR A 36 19.25 -1.33 -3.43
N ARG A 37 18.14 -0.95 -4.06
CA ARG A 37 16.79 -1.38 -3.71
C ARG A 37 16.11 -1.97 -4.93
N ILE A 38 15.24 -2.96 -4.71
CA ILE A 38 14.45 -3.58 -5.77
C ILE A 38 13.02 -3.05 -5.66
N PHE A 39 12.49 -2.51 -6.75
CA PHE A 39 11.11 -2.06 -6.85
C PHE A 39 10.33 -2.97 -7.77
N ALA A 40 9.06 -3.18 -7.42
CA ALA A 40 8.13 -3.97 -8.21
C ALA A 40 6.97 -3.06 -8.65
N ILE A 41 6.90 -2.77 -9.95
CA ILE A 41 5.82 -1.97 -10.55
C ILE A 41 4.79 -2.94 -11.13
N SER A 42 3.63 -3.02 -10.49
CA SER A 42 2.54 -3.89 -10.91
C SER A 42 1.61 -3.20 -11.91
N PHE A 43 1.20 -3.94 -12.94
CA PHE A 43 0.17 -3.52 -13.89
C PHE A 43 -1.03 -4.49 -13.81
N GLY A 44 -2.25 -3.93 -13.82
CA GLY A 44 -3.48 -4.69 -13.62
C GLY A 44 -3.44 -5.48 -12.31
N TYR A 45 -3.77 -6.76 -12.36
CA TYR A 45 -3.72 -7.67 -11.21
C TYR A 45 -2.32 -8.22 -10.91
N GLY A 46 -1.26 -7.59 -11.45
CA GLY A 46 0.13 -8.03 -11.31
C GLY A 46 0.64 -8.13 -9.87
N ARG A 47 0.05 -7.39 -8.92
CA ARG A 47 0.41 -7.50 -7.48
C ARG A 47 0.22 -8.91 -6.93
N THR A 48 -0.75 -9.67 -7.46
CA THR A 48 -0.99 -11.07 -7.05
C THR A 48 0.15 -12.04 -7.42
N LEU A 49 1.12 -11.59 -8.23
CA LEU A 49 2.32 -12.37 -8.56
C LEU A 49 3.41 -12.28 -7.47
N LEU A 50 3.30 -11.29 -6.57
CA LEU A 50 4.20 -11.15 -5.43
C LEU A 50 3.67 -11.97 -4.26
N LYS A 51 4.58 -12.62 -3.52
CA LYS A 51 4.24 -13.16 -2.21
C LYS A 51 4.02 -12.00 -1.22
N GLN A 52 3.19 -12.20 -0.21
CA GLN A 52 2.90 -11.12 0.76
C GLN A 52 4.14 -10.72 1.57
N ASP A 53 5.04 -11.66 1.84
CA ASP A 53 6.23 -11.51 2.68
C ASP A 53 7.45 -10.86 1.99
N VAL A 54 7.35 -10.54 0.70
CA VAL A 54 8.46 -9.91 -0.05
C VAL A 54 8.32 -8.40 -0.19
N CYS A 55 7.19 -7.83 0.20
CA CYS A 55 6.95 -6.39 0.13
C CYS A 55 7.36 -5.71 1.44
N GLU A 56 7.96 -4.53 1.38
CA GLU A 56 8.14 -3.70 2.58
C GLU A 56 6.76 -3.19 3.03
N GLU A 57 6.33 -3.61 4.21
CA GLU A 57 5.11 -3.12 4.83
C GLU A 57 5.17 -1.61 5.07
N ARG A 58 4.01 -0.96 5.02
CA ARG A 58 3.86 0.49 5.23
C ARG A 58 4.63 1.37 4.23
N PHE A 59 5.30 0.83 3.21
CA PHE A 59 5.95 1.66 2.19
C PHE A 59 4.96 2.64 1.57
N GLY A 60 3.81 2.14 1.10
CA GLY A 60 2.77 2.96 0.49
C GLY A 60 2.21 4.05 1.41
N ILE A 61 1.84 3.69 2.63
CA ILE A 61 1.19 4.61 3.57
C ILE A 61 2.12 5.72 4.04
N ILE A 62 3.38 5.40 4.40
CA ILE A 62 4.38 6.39 4.81
C ILE A 62 4.75 7.31 3.64
N THR A 63 4.92 6.75 2.44
CA THR A 63 5.20 7.55 1.24
C THR A 63 4.04 8.50 0.95
N ALA A 64 2.79 8.03 1.02
CA ALA A 64 1.62 8.86 0.78
C ALA A 64 1.46 9.98 1.82
N LEU A 65 1.68 9.70 3.11
CA LEU A 65 1.61 10.70 4.18
C LEU A 65 2.68 11.80 4.03
N ASN A 66 3.84 11.48 3.47
CA ASN A 66 4.87 12.48 3.18
C ASN A 66 4.55 13.37 1.96
N ILE A 67 3.63 12.93 1.09
CA ILE A 67 3.28 13.58 -0.19
C ILE A 67 1.92 14.31 -0.12
N ILE A 68 1.04 13.92 0.80
CA ILE A 68 -0.28 14.53 1.00
C ILE A 68 -0.17 15.67 2.03
N ASP A 69 -0.92 16.74 1.81
CA ASP A 69 -1.09 17.79 2.82
C ASP A 69 -2.17 17.39 3.85
N LYS A 70 -2.02 17.82 5.09
CA LYS A 70 -2.93 17.46 6.19
C LYS A 70 -4.40 17.78 5.90
N ASP A 71 -4.69 18.78 5.06
CA ASP A 71 -6.05 19.22 4.73
C ASP A 71 -6.51 18.73 3.34
N THR A 72 -5.74 17.86 2.69
CA THR A 72 -6.02 17.35 1.33
C THR A 72 -6.41 15.87 1.28
N ILE A 73 -6.86 15.31 2.40
CA ILE A 73 -7.29 13.91 2.49
C ILE A 73 -8.67 13.77 1.83
N ARG A 74 -8.87 12.66 1.11
CA ARG A 74 -10.13 12.33 0.42
C ARG A 74 -10.78 11.08 0.97
N SER A 75 -9.99 10.07 1.33
CA SER A 75 -10.52 8.85 1.95
C SER A 75 -9.50 8.22 2.90
N ILE A 76 -9.99 7.53 3.91
CA ILE A 76 -9.19 6.70 4.80
C ILE A 76 -9.82 5.32 4.96
N ASP A 77 -9.00 4.29 5.09
CA ASP A 77 -9.41 3.01 5.64
C ASP A 77 -8.85 2.91 7.05
N LYS A 78 -9.71 2.64 8.02
CA LYS A 78 -9.35 2.50 9.43
C LYS A 78 -9.81 1.17 10.01
N ILE A 79 -9.07 0.70 11.00
CA ILE A 79 -9.34 -0.53 11.74
C ILE A 79 -9.46 -0.16 13.22
N ASP A 80 -10.66 -0.26 13.78
CA ASP A 80 -10.88 -0.17 15.23
C ASP A 80 -10.34 -1.45 15.89
N ILE A 81 -9.47 -1.28 16.89
CA ILE A 81 -8.84 -2.36 17.66
C ILE A 81 -9.22 -2.32 19.14
N GLY A 82 -10.08 -1.37 19.57
CA GLY A 82 -10.34 -1.09 20.98
C GLY A 82 -11.24 -2.12 21.68
N ARG A 83 -12.24 -2.67 21.00
CA ARG A 83 -13.14 -3.71 21.55
C ARG A 83 -13.48 -4.80 20.56
N ASP A 84 -14.03 -4.41 19.42
CA ASP A 84 -14.39 -5.31 18.32
C ASP A 84 -13.59 -4.89 17.09
N LEU A 85 -12.95 -5.85 16.40
CA LEU A 85 -12.25 -5.51 15.16
C LEU A 85 -13.23 -5.12 14.08
N LYS A 86 -13.17 -3.85 13.72
CA LYS A 86 -14.01 -3.29 12.67
C LYS A 86 -13.15 -2.56 11.68
N SER A 87 -13.18 -3.02 10.43
CA SER A 87 -12.65 -2.27 9.30
C SER A 87 -13.73 -1.35 8.75
N SER A 88 -13.39 -0.09 8.48
CA SER A 88 -14.28 0.85 7.82
C SER A 88 -13.51 1.73 6.84
N THR A 89 -14.17 2.06 5.73
CA THR A 89 -13.69 3.05 4.77
C THR A 89 -14.57 4.28 4.85
N GLU A 90 -13.94 5.44 5.03
CA GLU A 90 -14.62 6.73 5.03
C GLU A 90 -14.10 7.59 3.88
N SER A 91 -15.00 8.32 3.22
CA SER A 91 -14.68 9.17 2.08
C SER A 91 -15.43 10.48 2.16
N MET A 92 -14.73 11.57 1.87
CA MET A 92 -15.32 12.90 1.84
C MET A 92 -15.50 13.40 0.41
N PRO A 93 -16.63 14.07 0.10
CA PRO A 93 -16.86 14.66 -1.22
C PRO A 93 -15.92 15.83 -1.50
N LYS A 94 -15.42 16.49 -0.45
CA LYS A 94 -14.42 17.55 -0.50
C LYS A 94 -13.13 17.07 0.14
N LEU A 95 -12.03 17.76 -0.17
CA LEU A 95 -10.79 17.59 0.56
C LEU A 95 -11.01 17.98 2.03
N ALA A 96 -10.43 17.19 2.92
CA ALA A 96 -10.66 17.28 4.34
C ALA A 96 -9.38 17.02 5.13
N SER A 97 -9.38 17.47 6.38
CA SER A 97 -8.37 17.14 7.38
C SER A 97 -8.65 15.81 8.05
N MET A 98 -7.64 15.22 8.70
CA MET A 98 -7.79 13.94 9.41
C MET A 98 -8.86 14.02 10.51
N ASP A 99 -8.91 15.12 11.25
CA ASP A 99 -9.88 15.35 12.34
C ASP A 99 -11.33 15.24 11.87
N GLN A 100 -11.62 15.62 10.62
CA GLN A 100 -12.97 15.57 10.08
C GLN A 100 -13.46 14.13 9.86
N PHE A 101 -12.55 13.16 9.72
CA PHE A 101 -12.90 11.73 9.66
C PHE A 101 -13.16 11.14 11.05
N GLY A 102 -13.04 11.93 12.12
CA GLY A 102 -13.23 11.45 13.49
C GLY A 102 -12.32 10.27 13.82
N PHE A 103 -11.09 10.27 13.27
CA PHE A 103 -10.12 9.21 13.49
C PHE A 103 -9.60 9.28 14.92
N ASP A 104 -9.76 8.19 15.67
CA ASP A 104 -9.29 8.08 17.05
C ASP A 104 -7.91 7.41 17.08
N HIS A 105 -6.86 8.21 17.30
CA HIS A 105 -5.47 7.73 17.31
C HIS A 105 -5.16 6.71 18.42
N GLU A 106 -5.98 6.62 19.47
CA GLU A 106 -5.73 5.68 20.59
C GLU A 106 -6.31 4.29 20.33
N SER A 107 -7.37 4.19 19.54
CA SER A 107 -8.15 2.96 19.36
C SER A 107 -8.33 2.54 17.90
N GLU A 108 -7.95 3.38 16.94
CA GLU A 108 -8.05 3.10 15.50
C GLU A 108 -6.66 3.09 14.82
N LEU A 109 -6.48 2.15 13.90
CA LEU A 109 -5.31 2.04 13.03
C LEU A 109 -5.63 2.56 11.64
N LEU A 110 -4.79 3.45 11.11
CA LEU A 110 -4.88 3.86 9.71
C LEU A 110 -4.26 2.78 8.82
N ASN A 111 -5.11 2.12 8.02
CA ASN A 111 -4.70 1.03 7.12
C ASN A 111 -4.43 1.53 5.71
N LYS A 112 -5.16 2.55 5.25
CA LYS A 112 -4.97 3.16 3.93
C LYS A 112 -5.32 4.64 3.99
N ILE A 113 -4.60 5.45 3.22
CA ILE A 113 -4.94 6.85 2.99
C ILE A 113 -4.99 7.15 1.50
N THR A 114 -5.93 8.02 1.11
CA THR A 114 -5.98 8.64 -0.23
C THR A 114 -6.14 10.14 -0.07
N GLY A 115 -5.33 10.91 -0.79
CA GLY A 115 -5.40 12.37 -0.75
C GLY A 115 -4.76 13.01 -1.97
N LYS A 116 -4.92 14.31 -2.11
CA LYS A 116 -4.32 15.07 -3.20
C LYS A 116 -2.85 15.32 -2.90
N SER A 117 -1.99 15.03 -3.87
CA SER A 117 -0.54 15.29 -3.81
C SER A 117 -0.23 16.78 -3.70
N ILE A 118 0.79 17.14 -2.92
CA ILE A 118 1.43 18.46 -2.95
C ILE A 118 2.48 18.57 -4.06
N GLU A 119 2.92 17.43 -4.59
CA GLU A 119 3.97 17.33 -5.60
C GLU A 119 3.39 17.41 -7.02
N ASN A 120 3.96 18.30 -7.83
CA ASN A 120 3.48 18.60 -9.18
C ASN A 120 3.70 17.46 -10.20
N PHE A 121 4.67 16.58 -9.96
CA PHE A 121 4.94 15.43 -10.85
C PHE A 121 3.89 14.32 -10.71
N ILE A 122 2.98 14.44 -9.73
CA ILE A 122 1.92 13.49 -9.48
C ILE A 122 0.57 14.11 -9.84
N GLU A 123 -0.15 13.45 -10.73
CA GLU A 123 -1.46 13.91 -11.18
C GLU A 123 -2.57 13.43 -10.24
N GLY A 124 -3.29 14.38 -9.64
CA GLY A 124 -4.50 14.10 -8.88
C GLY A 124 -4.23 13.53 -7.48
N ASN A 125 -4.79 12.36 -7.19
CA ASN A 125 -4.70 11.75 -5.86
C ASN A 125 -3.63 10.65 -5.82
N VAL A 126 -3.02 10.51 -4.66
CA VAL A 126 -2.20 9.35 -4.29
C VAL A 126 -2.93 8.50 -3.28
N SER A 127 -2.68 7.20 -3.30
CA SER A 127 -3.15 6.27 -2.30
C SER A 127 -1.98 5.45 -1.74
N GLY A 128 -1.96 5.25 -0.43
CA GLY A 128 -0.94 4.47 0.26
C GLY A 128 -1.56 3.41 1.18
N LYS A 129 -1.11 2.16 1.04
CA LYS A 129 -1.25 1.04 2.00
C LYS A 129 0.12 0.36 2.12
N ASP A 130 0.28 -0.90 1.71
CA ASP A 130 1.59 -1.53 1.56
C ASP A 130 2.25 -1.01 0.28
N ALA A 131 1.46 -0.90 -0.79
CA ALA A 131 1.88 -0.33 -2.06
C ALA A 131 1.51 1.14 -2.15
N PHE A 132 2.37 1.92 -2.81
CA PHE A 132 2.08 3.29 -3.22
C PHE A 132 1.40 3.27 -4.59
N THR A 133 0.32 4.03 -4.76
CA THR A 133 -0.42 4.17 -6.03
C THR A 133 -0.59 5.64 -6.36
N ALA A 134 -0.17 6.03 -7.57
CA ALA A 134 -0.28 7.39 -8.08
C ALA A 134 -0.30 7.38 -9.60
N SER A 135 -0.84 8.45 -10.19
CA SER A 135 -0.70 8.73 -11.62
C SER A 135 0.54 9.60 -11.83
N ILE A 136 1.59 9.03 -12.43
CA ILE A 136 2.86 9.72 -12.69
C ILE A 136 3.20 9.53 -14.17
N GLU A 137 3.49 10.62 -14.87
CA GLU A 137 4.00 10.56 -16.24
C GLU A 137 5.45 10.09 -16.22
N ALA A 138 5.68 8.84 -16.60
CA ALA A 138 6.99 8.25 -16.57
C ALA A 138 7.24 7.36 -17.81
N ASN A 139 8.48 7.34 -18.28
CA ASN A 139 9.00 6.42 -19.29
C ASN A 139 10.32 5.73 -18.84
N ILE A 140 10.79 4.72 -19.60
CA ILE A 140 11.93 3.89 -19.19
C ILE A 140 13.20 4.69 -18.83
N SER A 141 13.36 5.89 -19.38
CA SER A 141 14.51 6.76 -19.15
C SER A 141 14.45 7.51 -17.82
N ASN A 142 13.26 7.71 -17.22
CA ASN A 142 13.10 8.48 -15.98
C ASN A 142 12.54 7.67 -14.79
N ILE A 143 12.23 6.38 -14.97
CA ILE A 143 11.63 5.58 -13.88
C ILE A 143 12.52 5.51 -12.65
N ASP A 144 13.82 5.35 -12.85
CA ASP A 144 14.73 5.14 -11.74
C ASP A 144 14.79 6.39 -10.85
N ASP A 145 14.64 7.58 -11.44
CA ASP A 145 14.62 8.83 -10.68
C ASP A 145 13.30 8.99 -9.91
N VAL A 146 12.15 8.70 -10.55
CA VAL A 146 10.86 8.65 -9.85
C VAL A 146 10.90 7.68 -8.66
N LEU A 147 11.49 6.50 -8.82
CA LEU A 147 11.60 5.52 -7.75
C LEU A 147 12.56 5.96 -6.63
N LYS A 148 13.65 6.66 -6.97
CA LYS A 148 14.53 7.27 -5.96
C LYS A 148 13.77 8.33 -5.16
N ASP A 149 13.01 9.20 -5.82
CA ASP A 149 12.24 10.25 -5.16
C ASP A 149 11.20 9.66 -4.22
N LEU A 150 10.41 8.69 -4.68
CA LEU A 150 9.46 7.95 -3.84
C LEU A 150 10.15 7.28 -2.65
N TYR A 151 11.35 6.75 -2.83
CA TYR A 151 12.13 6.19 -1.74
C TYR A 151 12.63 7.26 -0.75
N GLN A 152 12.96 8.47 -1.20
CA GLN A 152 13.30 9.58 -0.31
C GLN A 152 12.06 10.03 0.49
N TYR A 153 10.89 10.11 -0.13
CA TYR A 153 9.65 10.36 0.60
C TYR A 153 9.37 9.28 1.63
N PHE A 154 9.61 8.01 1.32
CA PHE A 154 9.48 6.93 2.30
C PHE A 154 10.44 7.07 3.50
N LEU A 155 11.67 7.54 3.27
CA LEU A 155 12.66 7.75 4.33
C LEU A 155 12.45 9.05 5.12
N SER A 156 11.62 9.96 4.61
CA SER A 156 11.33 11.23 5.25
C SER A 156 10.44 11.05 6.47
N ASP A 157 10.78 11.78 7.54
CA ASP A 157 9.98 11.89 8.75
C ASP A 157 9.02 13.09 8.73
N LYS A 158 8.95 13.86 7.63
CA LYS A 158 8.10 15.07 7.50
C LYS A 158 6.64 14.82 7.82
N TYR A 159 6.10 13.63 7.51
CA TYR A 159 4.73 13.30 7.88
C TYR A 159 4.47 13.42 9.39
N LYS A 160 5.48 13.23 10.24
CA LYS A 160 5.34 13.33 11.71
C LYS A 160 4.93 14.71 12.18
N ASP A 161 5.14 15.75 11.38
CA ASP A 161 4.67 17.11 11.71
C ASP A 161 3.15 17.17 11.89
N HIS A 162 2.40 16.28 11.22
CA HIS A 162 0.93 16.25 11.23
C HIS A 162 0.33 14.87 11.50
N PHE A 163 1.16 13.81 11.46
CA PHE A 163 0.74 12.41 11.51
C PHE A 163 1.68 11.56 12.38
N ASP A 164 2.31 12.13 13.41
CA ASP A 164 3.23 11.42 14.34
C ASP A 164 2.64 10.16 14.96
N TRP A 165 1.34 10.17 15.24
CA TRP A 165 0.57 9.07 15.80
C TRP A 165 0.60 7.79 14.95
N ILE A 166 0.91 7.87 13.65
CA ILE A 166 0.95 6.69 12.77
C ILE A 166 2.00 5.65 13.21
N ASP A 167 3.00 6.07 13.98
CA ASP A 167 4.07 5.24 14.51
C ASP A 167 3.80 4.70 15.92
N GLN A 168 2.66 5.04 16.54
CA GLN A 168 2.31 4.52 17.87
C GLN A 168 2.04 3.01 17.84
N ILE A 169 1.48 2.52 16.73
CA ILE A 169 1.21 1.09 16.53
C ILE A 169 1.87 0.64 15.23
N THR A 170 2.94 -0.13 15.38
CA THR A 170 3.74 -0.62 14.24
C THR A 170 3.77 -2.15 14.20
N PRO A 171 3.81 -2.75 13.01
CA PRO A 171 4.06 -4.19 12.86
C PRO A 171 5.33 -4.61 13.59
N ILE A 172 5.25 -5.71 14.33
CA ILE A 172 6.40 -6.32 14.99
C ILE A 172 7.31 -6.90 13.90
N LYS A 173 8.55 -6.39 13.76
CA LYS A 173 9.53 -6.92 12.80
C LYS A 173 10.41 -8.07 13.33
N ASN A 174 10.41 -8.29 14.65
CA ASN A 174 11.24 -9.32 15.28
C ASN A 174 10.67 -10.72 15.00
N LYS A 175 11.36 -11.50 14.16
CA LYS A 175 10.93 -12.83 13.73
C LYS A 175 10.71 -13.82 14.87
N ASP A 176 11.52 -13.76 15.92
CA ASP A 176 11.39 -14.67 17.07
C ASP A 176 10.14 -14.33 17.88
N LEU A 177 9.87 -13.04 18.06
CA LEU A 177 8.66 -12.58 18.72
C LEU A 177 7.41 -12.92 17.90
N ILE A 178 7.43 -12.70 16.58
CA ILE A 178 6.34 -13.11 15.68
C ILE A 178 6.06 -14.60 15.83
N LYS A 179 7.09 -15.45 15.71
CA LYS A 179 6.94 -16.90 15.82
C LYS A 179 6.35 -17.33 17.16
N LYS A 180 6.75 -16.66 18.25
CA LYS A 180 6.19 -16.90 19.59
C LYS A 180 4.71 -16.54 19.61
N LEU A 181 4.32 -15.37 19.12
CA LEU A 181 2.93 -14.91 19.06
C LEU A 181 2.07 -15.83 18.17
N ASP A 182 2.59 -16.26 17.02
CA ASP A 182 1.92 -17.23 16.13
C ASP A 182 1.66 -18.55 16.85
N THR A 183 2.62 -19.02 17.65
CA THR A 183 2.47 -20.26 18.42
C THR A 183 1.37 -20.12 19.49
N GLU A 184 1.34 -19.00 20.21
CA GLU A 184 0.27 -18.70 21.18
C GLU A 184 -1.09 -18.59 20.50
N MET A 185 -1.17 -17.88 19.36
CA MET A 185 -2.39 -17.76 18.56
C MET A 185 -2.91 -19.13 18.12
N LEU A 186 -2.03 -19.99 17.60
CA LEU A 186 -2.40 -21.35 17.21
C LEU A 186 -2.92 -22.17 18.40
N ASN A 187 -2.33 -22.04 19.58
CA ASN A 187 -2.81 -22.71 20.77
C ASN A 187 -4.23 -22.25 21.15
N LEU A 188 -4.51 -20.94 21.10
CA LEU A 188 -5.86 -20.41 21.37
C LEU A 188 -6.89 -20.97 20.38
N ILE A 189 -6.55 -21.02 19.09
CA ILE A 189 -7.42 -21.58 18.04
C ILE A 189 -7.68 -23.07 18.29
N LEU A 190 -6.62 -23.86 18.53
CA LEU A 190 -6.72 -25.30 18.74
C LEU A 190 -7.53 -25.65 19.99
N ASN A 191 -7.42 -24.84 21.04
CA ASN A 191 -8.16 -24.99 22.28
C ASN A 191 -9.60 -24.43 22.22
N ARG A 192 -10.02 -23.86 21.08
CA ARG A 192 -11.32 -23.19 20.90
C ARG A 192 -11.58 -22.14 21.98
N ASP A 193 -10.55 -21.37 22.31
CA ASP A 193 -10.66 -20.33 23.31
C ASP A 193 -11.72 -19.28 22.87
N PRO A 194 -12.77 -19.03 23.68
CA PRO A 194 -13.82 -18.09 23.31
C PRO A 194 -13.33 -16.64 23.23
N THR A 195 -12.14 -16.31 23.72
CA THR A 195 -11.55 -14.97 23.58
C THR A 195 -10.88 -14.76 22.23
N PHE A 196 -10.61 -15.82 21.47
CA PHE A 196 -10.04 -15.71 20.13
C PHE A 196 -11.15 -15.44 19.10
N TRP A 197 -11.02 -14.34 18.37
CA TRP A 197 -11.89 -13.98 17.26
C TRP A 197 -11.05 -13.47 16.09
N ALA A 198 -11.55 -13.63 14.86
CA ALA A 198 -10.88 -13.20 13.64
C ALA A 198 -11.89 -12.53 12.71
N ALA A 199 -11.49 -11.44 12.06
CA ALA A 199 -12.30 -10.76 11.04
C ALA A 199 -11.64 -10.87 9.67
N VAL A 200 -12.45 -10.85 8.61
CA VAL A 200 -11.92 -10.77 7.24
C VAL A 200 -11.38 -9.35 7.00
N PRO A 201 -10.12 -9.18 6.58
CA PRO A 201 -9.45 -7.89 6.53
C PRO A 201 -9.89 -6.98 5.36
N GLU A 202 -10.66 -7.50 4.40
CA GLU A 202 -11.17 -6.74 3.27
C GLU A 202 -12.67 -6.47 3.46
N ASN A 203 -13.12 -5.27 3.08
CA ASN A 203 -14.54 -4.99 2.96
C ASN A 203 -15.09 -5.87 1.83
N ILE A 204 -15.70 -6.99 2.23
CA ILE A 204 -16.31 -7.93 1.30
C ILE A 204 -17.55 -7.27 0.69
N ASN A 205 -17.63 -7.26 -0.65
CA ASN A 205 -18.89 -6.99 -1.31
C ASN A 205 -19.79 -8.23 -1.17
N TRP A 206 -20.68 -8.21 -0.19
CA TRP A 206 -21.55 -9.37 0.13
C TRP A 206 -22.46 -9.78 -1.04
N GLU A 207 -22.75 -8.85 -1.95
CA GLU A 207 -23.54 -9.12 -3.17
C GLU A 207 -22.82 -10.04 -4.17
N ASP A 208 -21.48 -10.09 -4.13
CA ASP A 208 -20.66 -10.94 -5.02
C ASP A 208 -20.43 -12.35 -4.44
N ILE A 209 -20.88 -12.61 -3.21
CA ILE A 209 -20.78 -13.92 -2.57
C ILE A 209 -22.07 -14.72 -2.80
N LYS A 210 -21.96 -15.85 -3.48
CA LYS A 210 -23.07 -16.81 -3.61
C LYS A 210 -23.48 -17.34 -2.23
N GLY A 211 -24.72 -17.06 -1.80
CA GLY A 211 -25.35 -17.72 -0.66
C GLY A 211 -25.80 -16.82 0.50
N PHE A 212 -25.98 -15.52 0.28
CA PHE A 212 -26.92 -14.72 1.08
C PHE A 212 -28.34 -14.88 0.55
#